data_AF-A0A0J7KCP7-F1
#
_entry.id   AF-A0A0J7KCP7-F1
#
_cell.length_a   1.000
_cell.length_b   1.000
_cell.length_c   1.000
_cell.angle_alpha   90.00
_cell.angle_beta   90.00
_cell.angle_gamma   90.00
#
_symmetry.space_group_name_H-M   'P 1'
#
loop_
_entity.id
_entity.type
_entity.pdbx_description
1 polymer ?
#
loop_
_entity_poly.entity_id
_entity_poly.type
_entity_poly.pdbx_seq_one_letter_code
_entity_poly.pdbx_strand_id
1 'polypeptide(L)'
;RYTDKGVGGREERRKDVFSSFSSLSSSSADGLPWWRRYHFAGKSQEKFREAEAALKNITSQAEDAKRCVEGLRLQIQQQTLHDPPEKLADLNSALQRAEGKLIYILCKQTGAEQRLSELKREQELESPEELFASDSSIDF
;
A
#
# COMPACT_ATOMS: atom_id res chain seq x y z
N ARG A 1 30.21 -49.25 19.99
CA ARG A 1 29.54 -50.15 20.97
C ARG A 1 28.10 -49.66 21.11
N TYR A 2 27.16 -50.57 20.89
CA TYR A 2 25.71 -50.42 21.00
C TYR A 2 25.24 -50.03 22.41
N THR A 3 24.15 -49.28 22.49
CA THR A 3 22.87 -49.59 23.18
C THR A 3 21.91 -48.45 22.80
N ASP A 4 20.92 -48.59 21.93
CA ASP A 4 19.69 -49.41 22.00
C ASP A 4 19.00 -49.39 23.38
N LYS A 5 17.93 -48.58 23.46
CA LYS A 5 16.76 -48.84 24.30
C LYS A 5 15.55 -48.60 23.42
N GLY A 6 14.90 -49.70 23.03
CA GLY A 6 13.55 -49.76 22.48
C GLY A 6 12.47 -49.24 23.44
N VAL A 7 11.17 -49.39 23.21
CA VAL A 7 10.31 -49.84 22.10
C VAL A 7 8.90 -49.45 22.57
N GLY A 8 8.02 -49.06 21.64
CA GLY A 8 6.56 -49.11 21.80
C GLY A 8 5.89 -47.73 21.89
N GLY A 9 4.98 -47.34 21.00
CA GLY A 9 4.37 -48.04 19.88
C GLY A 9 3.30 -47.14 19.24
N ARG A 10 2.73 -47.65 18.15
CA ARG A 10 1.50 -47.20 17.45
C ARG A 10 1.67 -46.16 16.34
N GLU A 11 2.15 -46.67 15.21
CA GLU A 11 1.39 -46.78 13.95
C GLU A 11 0.20 -45.81 13.78
N GLU A 12 0.31 -44.85 12.85
CA GLU A 12 -0.68 -44.76 11.78
C GLU A 12 -0.15 -44.03 10.54
N ARG A 13 -0.32 -44.71 9.39
CA ARG A 13 0.03 -44.26 8.05
C ARG A 13 -0.90 -43.15 7.58
N ARG A 14 -0.35 -42.10 6.97
CA ARG A 14 -0.92 -41.44 5.77
C ARG A 14 0.26 -41.02 4.90
N LYS A 15 0.78 -41.90 4.04
CA LYS A 15 0.34 -42.10 2.65
C LYS A 15 -0.05 -40.78 1.98
N ASP A 16 0.90 -40.34 1.18
CA ASP A 16 0.79 -39.47 0.02
C ASP A 16 -0.64 -39.27 -0.49
N VAL A 17 -1.13 -38.04 -0.41
CA VAL A 17 -2.22 -37.55 -1.27
C VAL A 17 -1.68 -36.33 -2.02
N PHE A 18 -0.62 -36.58 -2.79
CA PHE A 18 -0.18 -35.71 -3.87
C PHE A 18 -0.38 -36.49 -5.18
N SER A 19 -1.63 -36.79 -5.50
CA SER A 19 -2.04 -37.35 -6.78
C SER A 19 -3.55 -37.31 -6.82
N SER A 20 -4.10 -36.87 -7.96
CA SER A 20 -5.52 -36.64 -8.23
C SER A 20 -6.03 -35.22 -7.94
N PHE A 21 -5.42 -34.24 -8.61
CA PHE A 21 -6.19 -33.06 -9.05
C PHE A 21 -6.08 -32.93 -10.57
N SER A 22 -6.71 -33.86 -11.26
CA SER A 22 -7.03 -33.75 -12.68
C SER A 22 -8.27 -34.58 -12.91
N SER A 23 -9.41 -33.90 -13.08
CA SER A 23 -10.58 -34.29 -13.90
C SER A 23 -11.89 -33.81 -13.26
N LEU A 24 -12.10 -32.49 -13.23
CA LEU A 24 -13.45 -31.92 -13.32
C LEU A 24 -13.36 -30.67 -14.19
N SER A 25 -13.32 -30.91 -15.50
CA SER A 25 -13.61 -29.91 -16.52
C SER A 25 -15.12 -29.64 -16.50
N SER A 26 -15.54 -28.74 -15.61
CA SER A 26 -16.80 -28.03 -15.84
C SER A 26 -16.49 -26.79 -16.67
N SER A 27 -16.81 -26.89 -17.95
CA SER A 27 -16.79 -25.79 -18.90
C SER A 27 -17.91 -24.81 -18.54
N SER A 28 -17.59 -23.86 -17.66
CA SER A 28 -18.30 -22.59 -17.59
C SER A 28 -17.33 -21.53 -18.09
N ALA A 29 -17.65 -20.95 -19.24
CA ALA A 29 -17.07 -19.70 -19.67
C ALA A 29 -17.27 -18.70 -18.51
N ASP A 30 -16.17 -18.06 -18.11
CA ASP A 30 -16.08 -17.07 -17.01
C ASP A 30 -15.90 -17.62 -15.57
N GLY A 31 -15.24 -18.78 -15.44
CA GLY A 31 -14.96 -19.41 -14.14
C GLY A 31 -13.48 -19.41 -13.73
N LEU A 32 -12.84 -18.27 -13.45
CA LEU A 32 -11.54 -18.29 -12.75
C LEU A 32 -11.67 -19.12 -11.45
N PRO A 33 -10.81 -20.14 -11.21
CA PRO A 33 -10.94 -21.01 -10.06
C PRO A 33 -10.89 -20.22 -8.76
N TRP A 34 -11.67 -20.63 -7.76
CA TRP A 34 -11.92 -19.88 -6.52
C TRP A 34 -10.64 -19.45 -5.81
N TRP A 35 -9.58 -20.28 -5.81
CA TRP A 35 -8.29 -19.92 -5.22
C TRP A 35 -7.60 -18.75 -5.93
N ARG A 36 -7.77 -18.59 -7.25
CA ARG A 36 -7.26 -17.41 -7.96
C ARG A 36 -7.98 -16.15 -7.52
N ARG A 37 -9.32 -16.17 -7.37
CA ARG A 37 -10.10 -14.99 -6.91
C ARG A 37 -9.67 -14.54 -5.51
N TYR A 38 -9.44 -15.46 -4.57
CA TYR A 38 -8.89 -15.15 -3.24
C TYR A 38 -7.48 -14.58 -3.30
N HIS A 39 -6.61 -15.12 -4.17
CA HIS A 39 -5.26 -14.57 -4.37
C HIS A 39 -5.26 -13.16 -4.99
N PHE A 40 -6.22 -12.84 -5.88
CA PHE A 40 -6.36 -11.50 -6.45
C PHE A 40 -6.87 -10.49 -5.41
N ALA A 41 -7.91 -10.84 -4.64
CA ALA A 41 -8.42 -10.00 -3.56
C ALA A 41 -7.37 -9.70 -2.49
N GLY A 42 -6.58 -10.72 -2.08
CA GLY A 42 -5.48 -10.54 -1.13
C GLY A 42 -4.38 -9.61 -1.64
N LYS A 43 -3.99 -9.72 -2.92
CA LYS A 43 -2.99 -8.84 -3.54
C LYS A 43 -3.50 -7.41 -3.73
N SER A 44 -4.81 -7.23 -3.99
CA SER A 44 -5.44 -5.90 -4.10
C SER A 44 -5.43 -5.19 -2.73
N GLN A 45 -5.79 -5.90 -1.66
CA GLN A 45 -5.78 -5.36 -0.30
C GLN A 45 -4.37 -5.01 0.21
N GLU A 46 -3.36 -5.79 -0.17
CA GLU A 46 -1.96 -5.50 0.16
C GLU A 46 -1.49 -4.20 -0.50
N LYS A 47 -1.72 -4.03 -1.81
CA LYS A 47 -1.42 -2.80 -2.55
C LYS A 47 -2.11 -1.57 -1.95
N PHE A 48 -3.35 -1.74 -1.49
CA PHE A 48 -4.11 -0.66 -0.85
C PHE A 48 -3.44 -0.20 0.45
N ARG A 49 -3.08 -1.16 1.32
CA ARG A 49 -2.37 -0.85 2.58
C ARG A 49 -1.00 -0.22 2.35
N GLU A 50 -0.27 -0.70 1.35
CA GLU A 50 1.01 -0.10 0.95
C GLU A 50 0.84 1.35 0.49
N ALA A 51 -0.18 1.63 -0.33
CA ALA A 51 -0.49 2.97 -0.80
C ALA A 51 -0.89 3.92 0.35
N GLU A 52 -1.72 3.46 1.28
CA GLU A 52 -2.09 4.23 2.48
C GLU A 52 -0.88 4.53 3.38
N ALA A 53 -0.01 3.54 3.59
CA ALA A 53 1.20 3.70 4.39
C ALA A 53 2.17 4.70 3.72
N ALA A 54 2.33 4.62 2.40
CA ALA A 54 3.14 5.56 1.63
C ALA A 54 2.59 6.98 1.73
N LEU A 55 1.27 7.16 1.56
CA LEU A 55 0.62 8.46 1.69
C LEU A 55 0.85 9.05 3.09
N LYS A 56 0.61 8.27 4.15
CA LYS A 56 0.82 8.72 5.53
C LYS A 56 2.26 9.19 5.79
N ASN A 57 3.25 8.45 5.27
CA ASN A 57 4.65 8.84 5.38
C ASN A 57 4.93 10.17 4.66
N ILE A 58 4.43 10.32 3.43
CA ILE A 58 4.61 11.55 2.65
C ILE A 58 3.93 12.73 3.34
N THR A 59 2.73 12.56 3.88
CA THR A 59 2.02 13.61 4.64
C THR A 59 2.83 14.05 5.86
N SER A 60 3.41 13.11 6.61
CA SER A 60 4.30 13.44 7.74
C SER A 60 5.51 14.26 7.28
N GLN A 61 6.15 13.87 6.17
CA GLN A 61 7.27 14.62 5.59
C GLN A 61 6.87 16.03 5.14
N ALA A 62 5.65 16.18 4.60
CA ALA A 62 5.12 17.47 4.18
C ALA A 62 4.92 18.40 5.38
N GLU A 63 4.39 17.88 6.49
CA GLU A 63 4.22 18.63 7.73
C GLU A 63 5.55 19.07 8.36
N ASP A 64 6.54 18.18 8.38
CA ASP A 64 7.90 18.51 8.83
C ASP A 64 8.53 19.61 7.96
N ALA A 65 8.37 19.50 6.64
CA ALA A 65 8.88 20.49 5.69
C ALA A 65 8.19 21.85 5.84
N LYS A 66 6.87 21.88 6.07
CA LYS A 66 6.12 23.12 6.36
C LYS A 66 6.65 23.81 7.61
N ARG A 67 6.82 23.06 8.71
CA ARG A 67 7.38 23.59 9.97
C ARG A 67 8.79 24.16 9.78
N CYS A 68 9.62 23.53 8.95
CA CYS A 68 10.95 24.03 8.61
C CYS A 68 10.89 25.37 7.86
N VAL A 69 10.04 25.47 6.84
CA VAL A 69 9.83 26.71 6.07
C VAL A 69 9.31 27.83 6.98
N GLU A 70 8.33 27.55 7.83
CA GLU A 70 7.80 28.52 8.80
C GLU A 70 8.86 28.98 9.79
N GLY A 71 9.67 28.06 10.32
CA GLY A 71 10.79 28.39 11.20
C GLY A 71 11.81 29.33 10.55
N LEU A 72 12.18 29.09 9.29
CA LEU A 72 13.08 29.95 8.53
C LEU A 72 12.46 31.33 8.27
N ARG A 73 11.17 31.40 7.93
CA ARG A 73 10.45 32.68 7.76
C ARG A 73 10.44 33.49 9.06
N LEU A 74 10.21 32.84 10.20
CA LEU A 74 10.27 33.49 11.51
C LEU A 74 11.67 34.00 11.83
N GLN A 75 12.72 33.23 11.53
CA GLN A 75 14.11 33.66 11.74
C GLN A 75 14.46 34.89 10.89
N ILE A 76 13.98 34.95 9.64
CA ILE A 76 14.16 36.12 8.77
C ILE A 76 13.40 37.33 9.33
N GLN A 77 12.17 37.15 9.82
CA GLN A 77 11.38 38.23 10.41
C GLN A 77 11.97 38.78 11.71
N GLN A 78 12.62 37.93 12.49
CA GLN A 78 13.27 38.30 13.76
C GLN A 78 14.65 38.93 13.58
N GLN A 79 15.13 39.04 12.34
CA GLN A 79 16.47 39.54 12.09
C GLN A 79 16.59 41.03 12.45
N THR A 80 17.67 41.37 13.14
CA THR A 80 17.90 42.71 13.70
C THR A 80 18.85 43.51 12.83
N LEU A 81 18.83 44.84 12.99
CA LEU A 81 19.75 45.76 12.28
C LEU A 81 21.23 45.48 12.57
N HIS A 82 21.54 44.77 13.66
CA HIS A 82 22.90 44.42 14.07
C HIS A 82 23.38 43.07 13.52
N ASP A 83 22.50 42.29 12.89
CA ASP A 83 22.91 41.04 12.27
C ASP A 83 23.75 41.31 11.00
N PRO A 84 24.81 40.53 10.76
CA PRO A 84 25.59 40.67 9.54
C PRO A 84 24.70 40.38 8.32
N PRO A 85 24.82 41.15 7.23
CA PRO A 85 23.98 41.01 6.03
C PRO A 85 24.11 39.61 5.38
N GLU A 86 25.25 38.96 5.54
CA GLU A 86 25.53 37.59 5.09
C GLU A 86 24.56 36.58 5.72
N LYS A 87 24.17 36.78 6.98
CA LYS A 87 23.21 35.92 7.67
C LYS A 87 21.82 35.98 7.05
N LEU A 88 21.39 37.14 6.55
CA LEU A 88 20.11 37.29 5.84
C LEU A 88 20.16 36.56 4.49
N ALA A 89 21.27 36.68 3.77
CA ALA A 89 21.48 35.97 2.51
C ALA A 89 21.46 34.45 2.72
N ASP A 90 22.13 33.95 3.76
CA ASP A 90 22.15 32.54 4.12
C ASP A 90 20.77 32.00 4.47
N LEU A 91 20.02 32.73 5.31
CA LEU A 91 18.64 32.37 5.68
C LEU A 91 17.71 32.34 4.46
N ASN A 92 17.80 33.34 3.58
CA ASN A 92 17.02 33.35 2.34
C ASN A 92 17.37 32.18 1.42
N SER A 93 18.67 31.85 1.29
CA SER A 93 19.11 30.68 0.50
C SER A 93 18.60 29.36 1.09
N ALA A 94 18.54 29.26 2.42
CA ALA A 94 18.02 28.10 3.13
C ALA A 94 16.50 28.01 2.94
N LEU A 95 15.79 29.14 3.02
CA LEU A 95 14.35 29.23 2.79
C LEU A 95 13.99 28.78 1.38
N GLN A 96 14.66 29.30 0.35
CA GLN A 96 14.41 28.88 -1.03
C GLN A 96 14.62 27.38 -1.24
N ARG A 97 15.67 26.80 -0.65
CA ARG A 97 15.92 25.36 -0.69
C ARG A 97 14.83 24.56 0.04
N ALA A 98 14.36 25.05 1.19
CA ALA A 98 13.31 24.41 1.97
C ALA A 98 11.95 24.47 1.23
N GLU A 99 11.62 25.61 0.63
CA GLU A 99 10.41 25.79 -0.18
C GLU A 99 10.43 24.88 -1.43
N GLY A 100 11.57 24.78 -2.11
CA GLY A 100 11.72 23.85 -3.24
C GLY A 100 11.51 22.38 -2.84
N LYS A 101 12.04 21.97 -1.67
CA LYS A 101 11.79 20.62 -1.11
C LYS A 101 10.33 20.41 -0.75
N LEU A 102 9.68 21.41 -0.13
CA LEU A 102 8.27 21.34 0.21
C LEU A 102 7.40 21.14 -1.03
N ILE A 103 7.64 21.92 -2.10
CA ILE A 103 6.93 21.77 -3.37
C ILE A 103 7.07 20.33 -3.90
N TYR A 104 8.29 19.80 -3.92
CA TYR A 104 8.54 18.43 -4.38
C TYR A 104 7.77 17.37 -3.56
N ILE A 105 7.74 17.52 -2.23
CA ILE A 105 7.00 16.61 -1.34
C ILE A 105 5.49 16.73 -1.59
N LEU A 106 4.96 17.94 -1.76
CA LEU A 106 3.54 18.15 -2.07
C LEU A 106 3.16 17.52 -3.42
N CYS A 107 4.00 17.63 -4.45
CA CYS A 107 3.77 16.93 -5.72
C CYS A 107 3.71 15.41 -5.54
N LYS A 108 4.61 14.84 -4.72
CA LYS A 108 4.54 13.40 -4.37
C LYS A 108 3.26 13.05 -3.62
N GLN A 109 2.83 13.90 -2.70
CA GLN A 109 1.61 13.70 -1.93
C GLN A 109 0.40 13.63 -2.87
N THR A 110 0.27 14.58 -3.79
CA THR A 110 -0.81 14.58 -4.79
C THR A 110 -0.79 13.32 -5.64
N GLY A 111 0.39 12.88 -6.10
CA GLY A 111 0.51 11.63 -6.86
C GLY A 111 0.11 10.39 -6.04
N ALA A 112 0.46 10.35 -4.75
CA ALA A 112 0.05 9.27 -3.85
C ALA A 112 -1.46 9.28 -3.56
N GLU A 113 -2.07 10.45 -3.40
CA GLU A 113 -3.53 10.62 -3.23
C GLU A 113 -4.30 10.16 -4.48
N GLN A 114 -3.80 10.52 -5.66
CA GLN A 114 -4.35 10.05 -6.94
C GLN A 114 -4.26 8.52 -7.03
N ARG A 115 -3.10 7.95 -6.73
CA ARG A 115 -2.90 6.50 -6.78
C ARG A 115 -3.82 5.75 -5.80
N LEU A 116 -4.00 6.28 -4.60
CA LEU A 116 -4.92 5.70 -3.62
C LEU A 116 -6.37 5.78 -4.12
N SER A 117 -6.76 6.89 -4.75
CA SER A 117 -8.10 7.06 -5.34
C SER A 117 -8.36 6.09 -6.50
N GLU A 118 -7.35 5.85 -7.35
CA GLU A 118 -7.44 4.83 -8.41
C GLU A 118 -7.67 3.44 -7.82
N LEU A 119 -6.91 3.05 -6.79
CA LEU A 119 -7.06 1.76 -6.13
C LEU A 119 -8.43 1.61 -5.45
N LYS A 120 -8.98 2.67 -4.85
CA LYS A 120 -10.35 2.68 -4.31
C LYS A 120 -11.37 2.39 -5.40
N ARG A 121 -11.26 3.07 -6.54
CA ARG A 121 -12.16 2.88 -7.67
C ARG A 121 -12.05 1.47 -8.27
N GLU A 122 -10.84 0.92 -8.38
CA GLU A 122 -10.62 -0.47 -8.82
C GLU A 122 -11.31 -1.46 -7.86
N GLN A 123 -11.26 -1.23 -6.55
CA GLN A 123 -11.92 -2.06 -5.56
C GLN A 123 -13.46 -1.98 -5.63
N GLU A 124 -14.01 -0.80 -5.89
CA GLU A 124 -15.46 -0.60 -6.06
C GLU A 124 -16.01 -1.33 -7.30
N LEU A 125 -15.26 -1.32 -8.41
CA LEU A 125 -15.63 -2.00 -9.66
C LEU A 125 -15.52 -3.54 -9.57
N GLU A 126 -14.71 -4.06 -8.63
CA GLU A 126 -14.61 -5.50 -8.34
C GLU A 126 -15.70 -5.98 -7.35
N SER A 127 -16.60 -5.11 -6.89
CA SER A 127 -17.72 -5.48 -6.01
C SER A 127 -18.67 -6.45 -6.74
N PRO A 128 -18.99 -7.63 -6.17
CA PRO A 128 -19.73 -8.68 -6.88
C PRO A 128 -21.20 -8.35 -7.19
N GLU A 129 -21.75 -7.26 -6.65
CA GLU A 129 -23.19 -6.99 -6.72
C GLU A 129 -23.70 -6.71 -8.15
N GLU A 130 -22.84 -6.27 -9.08
CA GLU A 130 -23.21 -6.10 -10.49
C GLU A 130 -23.04 -7.38 -11.34
N LEU A 131 -22.34 -8.40 -10.83
CA LEU A 131 -22.14 -9.69 -11.53
C LEU A 131 -23.28 -10.69 -11.32
N PHE A 132 -24.18 -10.44 -10.35
CA PHE A 132 -25.31 -11.33 -10.03
C PHE A 132 -26.68 -10.75 -10.41
N ALA A 133 -26.74 -9.55 -10.99
CA ALA A 133 -28.00 -8.91 -11.40
C ALA A 133 -28.56 -9.41 -12.76
N SER A 134 -27.88 -10.35 -13.40
CA SER A 134 -28.19 -10.81 -14.77
C SER A 134 -28.65 -12.27 -14.81
N ASP A 135 -29.50 -12.73 -13.90
CA ASP A 135 -30.11 -14.07 -14.07
C ASP A 135 -31.44 -14.28 -13.31
N SER A 136 -32.33 -13.27 -13.32
CA SER A 136 -33.71 -13.45 -12.86
C SER A 136 -34.73 -13.00 -13.90
N SER A 137 -34.73 -13.68 -15.05
CA SER A 137 -35.91 -13.79 -15.91
C SER A 137 -35.87 -15.11 -16.68
N ILE A 138 -36.09 -16.22 -15.96
CA ILE A 138 -36.60 -17.45 -16.56
C ILE A 138 -38.04 -17.59 -16.07
N ASP A 139 -38.96 -17.38 -17.01
CA ASP A 139 -40.40 -17.57 -16.87
C ASP A 139 -40.74 -19.02 -16.51
N PHE A 140 -41.75 -19.21 -15.66
CA PHE A 140 -42.54 -20.43 -15.55
C PHE A 140 -44.02 -20.10 -15.71
#